data_AF-A0A2U2AHB2-F1
#
_entry.id   AF-A0A2U2AHB2-F1
#
_cell.length_a   1.000
_cell.length_b   1.000
_cell.length_c   1.000
_cell.angle_alpha   90.00
_cell.angle_beta   90.00
_cell.angle_gamma   90.00
#
_symmetry.space_group_name_H-M   'P 1'
#
loop_
_entity.id
_entity.type
_entity.pdbx_description
1 polymer ?
#
loop_
_entity_poly.entity_id
_entity_poly.type
_entity_poly.pdbx_seq_one_letter_code
_entity_poly.pdbx_strand_id
1 'polypeptide(L)'
;MANYNEKLRTWLENRPNPDAGINNIQMPGDVKHVIWQNRAHEPSAYEMALVENLITAFSSGATTLSEVVTALNTQGMLLESGEPFTEALFQAEMARLGY
;
A
#
# COMPACT_ATOMS: atom_id res chain seq x y z
N MET A 1 -9.91 6.19 -13.88
CA MET A 1 -8.69 6.80 -13.31
C MET A 1 -7.71 5.67 -13.02
N ALA A 2 -6.40 5.88 -13.19
CA ALA A 2 -5.41 4.90 -12.76
C ALA A 2 -5.41 4.81 -11.23
N ASN A 3 -5.42 3.59 -10.67
CA ASN A 3 -5.54 3.35 -9.22
C ASN A 3 -4.21 3.51 -8.45
N TYR A 4 -3.09 3.74 -9.16
CA TYR A 4 -1.74 3.86 -8.62
C TYR A 4 -0.83 4.67 -9.56
N ASN A 5 0.35 5.08 -9.07
CA ASN A 5 1.31 5.87 -9.82
C ASN A 5 2.29 4.98 -10.60
N GLU A 6 2.01 4.77 -11.89
CA GLU A 6 2.86 3.98 -12.80
C GLU A 6 4.30 4.51 -12.92
N LYS A 7 4.51 5.82 -12.71
CA LYS A 7 5.83 6.48 -12.83
C LYS A 7 6.69 6.39 -11.58
N LEU A 8 6.12 5.97 -10.44
CA LEU A 8 6.83 5.97 -9.16
C LEU A 8 7.98 4.95 -9.13
N ARG A 9 7.78 3.77 -9.71
CA ARG A 9 8.80 2.69 -9.73
C ARG A 9 10.07 3.14 -10.45
N THR A 10 9.93 3.79 -11.61
CA THR A 10 11.06 4.34 -12.38
C THR A 10 11.82 5.41 -11.59
N TRP A 11 11.11 6.23 -10.82
CA TRP A 11 11.72 7.23 -9.93
C TRP A 11 12.51 6.59 -8.79
N LEU A 12 11.95 5.56 -8.13
CA LEU A 12 12.60 4.88 -7.00
C LEU A 12 13.87 4.14 -7.42
N GLU A 13 13.89 3.54 -8.62
CA GLU A 13 15.05 2.80 -9.14
C GLU A 13 16.22 3.73 -9.54
N ASN A 14 15.99 5.06 -9.63
CA ASN A 14 16.96 6.06 -10.10
C ASN A 14 17.67 5.63 -11.41
N ARG A 15 16.96 4.90 -12.27
CA ARG A 15 17.47 4.45 -13.55
C ARG A 15 17.18 5.52 -14.60
N PRO A 16 18.15 5.84 -15.49
CA PRO A 16 17.89 6.67 -16.64
C PRO A 16 16.73 6.05 -17.43
N ASN A 17 15.76 6.88 -17.83
CA ASN A 17 14.65 6.40 -18.66
C ASN A 17 15.24 5.87 -19.99
N PRO A 18 15.11 4.56 -20.31
CA PRO A 18 15.64 4.01 -21.55
C PRO A 18 14.92 4.60 -22.77
N ASP A 19 13.68 5.05 -22.58
CA ASP A 19 12.91 5.76 -23.58
C ASP A 19 13.33 7.23 -23.55
N ALA A 20 14.18 7.64 -24.49
CA ALA A 20 14.63 9.02 -24.70
C ALA A 20 13.51 9.97 -25.17
N GLY A 21 12.32 9.91 -24.53
CA GLY A 21 11.15 10.68 -24.91
C GLY A 21 10.44 10.18 -26.17
N ILE A 22 10.81 9.01 -26.70
CA ILE A 22 10.09 8.38 -27.82
C ILE A 22 8.64 8.14 -27.37
N ASN A 23 7.67 8.66 -28.12
CA ASN A 23 6.23 8.65 -27.80
C ASN A 23 5.76 9.51 -26.61
N ASN A 24 6.58 10.43 -26.07
CA ASN A 24 6.19 11.31 -24.96
C ASN A 24 5.89 12.76 -25.41
N ILE A 25 5.26 12.93 -26.58
CA ILE A 25 4.81 14.25 -27.05
C ILE A 25 3.49 14.57 -26.33
N GLN A 26 3.50 15.60 -25.48
CA GLN A 26 2.28 16.11 -24.87
C GLN A 26 1.48 16.91 -25.91
N MET A 27 0.21 16.55 -26.11
CA MET A 27 -0.69 17.28 -26.99
C MET A 27 -1.32 18.46 -26.23
N PRO A 28 -1.24 19.70 -26.76
CA PRO A 28 -1.94 20.83 -26.15
C PRO A 28 -3.45 20.53 -26.03
N GLY A 29 -3.98 20.57 -24.80
CA GLY A 29 -5.39 20.25 -24.51
C GLY A 29 -5.65 18.81 -24.02
N ASP A 30 -4.66 17.92 -24.11
CA ASP A 30 -4.72 16.55 -23.55
C ASP A 30 -3.55 16.34 -22.57
N VAL A 31 -3.64 17.04 -21.43
CA VAL A 31 -2.66 16.92 -20.35
C VAL A 31 -3.04 15.73 -19.48
N LYS A 32 -2.26 14.65 -19.56
CA LYS A 32 -2.34 13.56 -18.59
C LYS A 32 -1.82 14.07 -17.24
N HIS A 33 -2.75 14.40 -16.34
CA HIS A 33 -2.42 14.74 -14.96
C HIS A 33 -1.80 13.52 -14.27
N VAL A 34 -0.53 13.64 -13.89
CA VAL A 34 0.12 12.65 -13.03
C VAL A 34 -0.50 12.80 -11.65
N ILE A 35 -1.15 11.75 -11.16
CA ILE A 35 -1.64 11.70 -9.79
C ILE A 35 -0.42 11.57 -8.88
N TRP A 36 -0.22 12.56 -8.01
CA TRP A 36 0.81 12.52 -6.98
C TRP A 36 0.38 11.55 -5.89
N GLN A 37 0.65 10.27 -6.12
CA GLN A 37 0.36 9.16 -5.21
C GLN A 37 1.65 8.38 -4.97
N ASN A 38 1.88 7.97 -3.73
CA ASN A 38 3.04 7.16 -3.33
C ASN A 38 2.80 5.66 -3.53
N ARG A 39 1.61 5.26 -4.01
CA ARG A 39 1.31 3.86 -4.26
C ARG A 39 1.90 3.41 -5.60
N ALA A 40 2.78 2.41 -5.55
CA ALA A 40 3.44 1.86 -6.73
C ALA A 40 2.65 0.74 -7.46
N HIS A 41 1.58 0.22 -6.86
CA HIS A 41 0.75 -0.86 -7.40
C HIS A 41 -0.69 -0.79 -6.88
N GLU A 42 -1.59 -1.60 -7.42
CA GLU A 42 -2.96 -1.74 -6.91
C GLU A 42 -2.99 -2.58 -5.63
N PRO A 43 -3.85 -2.28 -4.63
CA PRO A 43 -3.93 -3.07 -3.41
C PRO A 43 -4.20 -4.54 -3.69
N SER A 44 -3.37 -5.39 -3.11
CA SER A 44 -3.54 -6.84 -3.10
C SER A 44 -4.76 -7.26 -2.27
N ALA A 45 -5.23 -8.49 -2.49
CA ALA A 45 -6.30 -9.07 -1.68
C ALA A 45 -5.93 -9.13 -0.18
N TYR A 46 -4.64 -9.32 0.12
CA TYR A 46 -4.10 -9.28 1.48
C TYR A 46 -4.26 -7.89 2.11
N GLU A 47 -3.83 -6.83 1.42
CA GLU A 47 -3.94 -5.44 1.91
C GLU A 47 -5.41 -5.04 2.11
N MET A 48 -6.29 -5.46 1.20
CA MET A 48 -7.73 -5.22 1.34
C MET A 48 -8.31 -5.92 2.57
N ALA A 49 -7.97 -7.20 2.79
CA ALA A 49 -8.39 -7.93 3.98
C ALA A 49 -7.83 -7.30 5.27
N LEU A 50 -6.57 -6.84 5.25
CA LEU A 50 -5.97 -6.15 6.39
C LEU A 50 -6.74 -4.87 6.74
N VAL A 51 -7.15 -4.08 5.74
CA VAL A 51 -7.95 -2.88 5.95
C VAL A 51 -9.31 -3.21 6.59
N GLU A 52 -10.03 -4.22 6.10
CA GLU A 52 -11.33 -4.62 6.66
C GLU A 52 -11.22 -5.07 8.12
N ASN A 53 -10.19 -5.85 8.44
CA ASN A 53 -9.91 -6.33 9.79
C ASN A 53 -9.53 -5.17 10.73
N LEU A 54 -8.71 -4.22 10.25
CA LEU A 54 -8.37 -3.01 11.00
C LEU A 54 -9.60 -2.13 11.25
N ILE A 55 -10.46 -1.91 10.25
CA ILE A 55 -11.73 -1.18 10.41
C ILE A 55 -12.57 -1.84 11.51
N THR A 56 -12.67 -3.16 11.49
CA THR A 56 -13.42 -3.92 12.50
C THR A 56 -12.80 -3.78 13.89
N ALA A 57 -11.48 -3.87 14.02
CA ALA A 57 -10.76 -3.71 15.28
C ALA A 57 -10.98 -2.32 15.90
N PHE A 58 -10.79 -1.26 15.11
CA PHE A 58 -10.99 0.12 15.58
C PHE A 58 -12.47 0.43 15.86
N SER A 59 -13.40 -0.07 15.05
CA SER A 59 -14.84 0.09 15.30
C SER A 59 -15.29 -0.62 16.57
N SER A 60 -14.57 -1.66 16.99
CA SER A 60 -14.80 -2.38 18.25
C SER A 60 -14.17 -1.69 19.47
N GLY A 61 -13.48 -0.56 19.27
CA GLY A 61 -12.91 0.26 20.35
C GLY A 61 -11.44 -0.03 20.67
N ALA A 62 -10.71 -0.75 19.83
CA ALA A 62 -9.26 -0.88 20.00
C ALA A 62 -8.59 0.50 19.87
N THR A 63 -7.80 0.88 20.87
CA THR A 63 -7.08 2.18 20.92
C THR A 63 -5.58 2.02 21.08
N THR A 64 -5.13 0.85 21.55
CA THR A 64 -3.72 0.53 21.72
C THR A 64 -3.24 -0.48 20.68
N LEU A 65 -1.93 -0.51 20.43
CA LEU A 65 -1.34 -1.48 19.50
C LEU A 65 -1.62 -2.93 19.94
N SER A 66 -1.54 -3.20 21.24
CA SER A 66 -1.79 -4.54 21.80
C SER A 66 -3.23 -5.01 21.57
N GLU A 67 -4.20 -4.10 21.72
CA GLU A 67 -5.62 -4.37 21.42
C GLU A 67 -5.84 -4.63 19.93
N VAL A 68 -5.19 -3.87 19.06
CA VAL A 68 -5.26 -4.09 17.60
C VAL A 68 -4.70 -5.45 17.24
N VAL A 69 -3.51 -5.81 17.73
CA VAL A 69 -2.90 -7.12 17.47
C VAL A 69 -3.77 -8.26 17.99
N THR A 70 -4.36 -8.10 19.17
CA THR A 70 -5.29 -9.07 19.75
C THR A 70 -6.55 -9.21 18.89
N ALA A 71 -7.12 -8.11 18.43
CA ALA A 71 -8.30 -8.10 17.57
C ALA A 71 -8.01 -8.80 16.22
N LEU A 72 -6.89 -8.48 15.58
CA LEU A 72 -6.47 -9.11 14.32
C LEU A 72 -6.30 -10.62 14.45
N ASN A 73 -5.64 -11.08 15.53
CA ASN A 73 -5.48 -12.50 15.79
C ASN A 73 -6.82 -13.19 16.12
N THR A 74 -7.72 -12.51 16.83
CA THR A 74 -9.07 -13.03 17.13
C THR A 74 -9.92 -13.15 15.87
N GLN A 75 -9.73 -12.24 14.91
CA GLN A 75 -10.36 -12.27 13.59
C GLN A 75 -9.75 -13.36 12.67
N GLY A 76 -8.69 -14.05 13.09
CA GLY A 76 -8.04 -15.11 12.33
C GLY A 76 -7.13 -14.61 11.22
N MET A 77 -6.75 -13.32 11.23
CA MET A 77 -5.84 -12.75 10.26
C MET A 77 -4.41 -13.20 10.53
N LEU A 78 -3.72 -13.62 9.47
CA LEU A 78 -2.30 -13.97 9.50
C LEU A 78 -1.52 -12.98 8.64
N LEU A 79 -0.20 -12.91 8.84
CA LEU A 79 0.71 -12.22 7.94
C LEU A 79 0.74 -12.91 6.58
N GLU A 80 1.25 -12.20 5.57
CA GLU A 80 1.51 -12.78 4.24
C GLU A 80 2.47 -13.99 4.33
N SER A 81 3.35 -14.03 5.35
CA SER A 81 4.22 -15.17 5.69
C SER A 81 3.49 -16.36 6.32
N GLY A 82 2.23 -16.20 6.74
CA GLY A 82 1.44 -17.19 7.45
C GLY A 82 1.61 -17.18 8.98
N GLU A 83 2.41 -16.27 9.53
CA GLU A 83 2.61 -16.14 10.97
C GLU A 83 1.51 -15.29 11.64
N PRO A 84 1.16 -15.55 12.93
CA PRO A 84 0.24 -14.70 13.67
C PRO A 84 0.84 -13.32 13.95
N PHE A 85 -0.02 -12.32 14.18
CA PHE A 85 0.44 -10.98 14.48
C PHE A 85 1.08 -10.90 15.87
N THR A 86 2.27 -10.32 15.93
CA THR A 86 2.87 -9.76 17.14
C THR A 86 3.01 -8.25 16.97
N GLU A 87 3.23 -7.49 18.04
CA GLU A 87 3.42 -6.04 17.94
C GLU A 87 4.62 -5.68 17.04
N ALA A 88 5.72 -6.43 17.14
CA ALA A 88 6.90 -6.22 16.32
C ALA A 88 6.65 -6.52 14.84
N LEU A 89 5.96 -7.63 14.54
CA LEU A 89 5.62 -7.99 13.17
C LEU A 89 4.60 -7.02 12.57
N PHE A 90 3.63 -6.56 13.36
CA PHE A 90 2.69 -5.54 12.92
C PHE A 90 3.40 -4.24 12.54
N GLN A 91 4.33 -3.76 13.38
CA GLN A 91 5.10 -2.54 13.08
C GLN A 91 5.96 -2.71 11.82
N ALA A 92 6.62 -3.86 11.67
CA ALA A 92 7.39 -4.17 10.47
C ALA A 92 6.51 -4.20 9.22
N GLU A 93 5.31 -4.76 9.32
CA GLU A 93 4.35 -4.82 8.22
C GLU A 93 3.82 -3.43 7.85
N MET A 94 3.47 -2.59 8.83
CA MET A 94 3.06 -1.20 8.56
C MET A 94 4.19 -0.38 7.92
N ALA A 95 5.45 -0.59 8.34
CA ALA A 95 6.60 0.06 7.73
C ALA A 95 6.84 -0.42 6.28
N ARG A 96 6.60 -1.72 6.01
CA ARG A 96 6.69 -2.30 4.66
C ARG A 96 5.61 -1.76 3.72
N LEU A 97 4.38 -1.58 4.22
CA LEU A 97 3.21 -1.14 3.44
C LEU A 97 3.08 0.38 3.31
N GLY A 98 3.77 1.17 4.13
CA GLY A 98 3.73 2.63 4.12
C GLY A 98 4.56 3.32 3.03
N TYR A 99 4.78 2.65 1.89
CA TYR A 99 5.59 3.14 0.76
C TYR A 99 5.01 4.37 0.05
#